data_AF-A0A9N9RUV8-F1
#
_entry.id   AF-A0A9N9RUV8-F1
#
_cell.length_a   1.000
_cell.length_b   1.000
_cell.length_c   1.000
_cell.angle_alpha   90.00
_cell.angle_beta   90.00
_cell.angle_gamma   90.00
#
_symmetry.space_group_name_H-M   'P 1'
#
loop_
_entity.id
_entity.type
_entity.pdbx_description
1 polymer ?
#
loop_
_entity_poly.entity_id
_entity_poly.type
_entity_poly.pdbx_seq_one_letter_code
_entity_poly.pdbx_strand_id
1 'polypeptide(L)'
;MRIKFYILSRELQLYQCFLLGKDSSDSYLIGHKSEKQLYKNARVFKLNSYALYLFLNEIQCCPNYHSCVARNIKSSSSQFIIQLMPNKIEYIDRIWGEIVRQLVWEQLEVEYMMGWLSTLGGAFSALGDYFEDRAEIAGKISFHQMKLAYRLGDPNLLSRCKLFLSISLVQQNKFKFAQFIIKQQYQNALETEDNRLRKMCLGIWSKLQYTYKIHRQNRNKKKRCDKI
;
A
#
# COMPACT_ATOMS: atom_id res chain seq x y z
N MET A 1 -7.58 34.94 25.72
CA MET A 1 -6.44 35.57 26.43
C MET A 1 -5.17 34.85 25.99
N ARG A 2 -4.13 35.53 25.50
CA ARG A 2 -2.90 34.86 25.00
C ARG A 2 -2.02 34.41 26.17
N ILE A 3 -1.87 33.10 26.36
CA ILE A 3 -0.92 32.54 27.33
C ILE A 3 0.50 32.70 26.75
N LYS A 4 1.40 33.32 27.52
CA LYS A 4 2.83 33.45 27.17
C LYS A 4 3.62 32.47 28.02
N PHE A 5 4.41 31.62 27.39
CA PHE A 5 5.33 30.72 28.08
C PHE A 5 6.62 30.59 27.29
N TYR A 6 7.69 30.14 27.93
CA TYR A 6 8.99 29.95 27.30
C TYR A 6 9.28 28.45 27.17
N ILE A 7 9.76 28.00 26.01
CA ILE A 7 10.26 26.63 25.82
C ILE A 7 11.78 26.69 25.73
N LEU A 8 12.47 25.88 26.53
CA LEU A 8 13.91 25.68 26.42
C LEU A 8 14.16 24.43 25.56
N SER A 9 14.82 24.61 24.42
CA SER A 9 15.17 23.50 23.52
C SER A 9 16.30 22.64 24.10
N ARG A 10 16.53 21.49 23.46
CA ARG A 10 17.63 20.58 23.80
C ARG A 10 19.01 21.25 23.69
N GLU A 11 19.15 22.22 22.79
CA GLU A 11 20.37 23.01 22.58
C GLU A 11 20.47 24.22 23.54
N LEU A 12 19.66 24.25 24.60
CA LEU A 12 19.56 25.37 25.55
C LEU A 12 19.17 26.70 24.90
N GLN A 13 18.52 26.66 23.74
CA GLN A 13 17.96 27.85 23.10
C GLN A 13 16.58 28.12 23.69
N LEU A 14 16.36 29.35 24.17
CA LEU A 14 15.10 29.76 24.75
C LEU A 14 14.17 30.30 23.66
N TYR A 15 12.97 29.76 23.55
CA TYR A 15 11.94 30.21 22.62
C TYR A 15 10.79 30.82 23.41
N GLN A 16 10.43 32.05 23.07
CA GLN A 16 9.21 32.67 23.58
C GLN A 16 8.04 32.19 22.72
N CYS A 17 7.10 31.49 23.35
CA CYS A 17 5.99 30.82 22.70
C CYS A 17 4.65 31.46 23.04
N PHE A 18 3.76 31.49 22.05
CA PHE A 18 2.38 31.95 22.19
C PHE A 18 1.46 30.93 21.57
N LEU A 19 0.34 30.63 22.26
CA LEU A 19 -0.74 29.87 21.67
C LEU A 19 -1.64 30.83 20.89
N LEU A 20 -1.61 30.72 19.56
CA LEU A 20 -2.51 31.44 18.66
C LEU A 20 -3.75 30.58 18.46
N GLY A 21 -4.87 31.01 19.03
CA GLY A 21 -6.17 30.45 18.69
C GLY A 21 -6.90 31.40 17.76
N LYS A 22 -7.14 30.98 16.50
CA LYS A 22 -8.49 30.98 15.90
C LYS A 22 -8.54 30.41 14.49
N ASP A 23 -9.67 29.72 14.27
CA ASP A 23 -10.35 29.34 13.05
C ASP A 23 -9.63 28.33 12.14
N SER A 24 -10.24 27.13 12.05
CA SER A 24 -9.75 25.88 11.46
C SER A 24 -8.76 25.10 12.35
N SER A 25 -8.80 23.78 12.22
CA SER A 25 -8.32 22.71 13.12
C SER A 25 -6.87 22.77 13.62
N ASP A 26 -6.06 23.73 13.18
CA ASP A 26 -4.62 23.75 13.42
C ASP A 26 -4.21 25.00 14.21
N SER A 27 -3.86 24.81 15.48
CA SER A 27 -3.17 25.84 16.27
C SER A 27 -1.66 25.64 16.21
N TYR A 28 -0.94 26.63 15.68
CA TYR A 28 0.52 26.58 15.60
C TYR A 28 1.18 27.25 16.80
N LEU A 29 2.24 26.59 17.29
CA LEU A 29 3.13 27.12 18.32
C LEU A 29 4.18 28.01 17.65
N ILE A 30 4.03 29.33 17.73
CA ILE A 30 5.05 30.26 17.21
C ILE A 30 6.05 30.53 18.32
N GLY A 31 7.29 30.06 18.13
CA GLY A 31 8.41 30.30 19.03
C GLY A 31 9.41 31.28 18.40
N HIS A 32 9.66 32.43 19.05
CA HIS A 32 10.77 33.30 18.68
C HIS A 32 11.97 33.05 19.59
N LYS A 33 13.18 32.92 19.02
CA LYS A 33 14.41 32.81 19.82
C LYS A 33 14.54 34.05 20.71
N SER A 34 14.70 33.84 22.01
CA SER A 34 14.79 34.89 23.01
C SER A 34 16.21 34.95 23.56
N GLU A 35 16.82 36.13 23.53
CA GLU A 35 18.16 36.40 24.08
C GLU A 35 18.15 36.66 25.61
N LYS A 36 16.97 36.59 26.25
CA LYS A 36 16.84 36.92 27.67
C LYS A 36 17.44 35.81 28.56
N GLN A 37 18.35 36.19 29.46
CA GLN A 37 18.83 35.34 30.55
C GLN A 37 17.74 35.19 31.64
N LEU A 38 16.70 34.40 31.40
CA LEU A 38 15.52 34.27 32.27
C LEU A 38 15.71 33.29 33.45
N TYR A 39 16.94 32.96 33.83
CA TYR A 39 17.22 31.80 34.68
C TYR A 39 17.18 32.03 36.20
N LYS A 40 17.25 33.28 36.69
CA LYS A 40 17.47 33.50 38.14
C LYS A 40 16.21 33.28 39.01
N ASN A 41 15.00 33.54 38.51
CA ASN A 41 13.75 33.45 39.27
C ASN A 41 12.61 32.69 38.55
N ALA A 42 12.94 31.89 37.52
CA ALA A 42 11.95 31.16 36.74
C ALA A 42 11.64 29.78 37.33
N ARG A 43 10.37 29.38 37.26
CA ARG A 43 9.93 28.01 37.54
C ARG A 43 10.09 27.18 36.28
N VAL A 44 10.97 26.18 36.33
CA VAL A 44 11.28 25.29 35.20
C VAL A 44 10.48 23.98 35.32
N PHE A 45 9.66 23.69 34.32
CA PHE A 45 8.89 22.45 34.19
C PHE A 45 9.58 21.55 33.18
N LYS A 46 10.07 20.40 33.66
CA LYS A 46 10.69 19.40 32.80
C LYS A 46 9.61 18.49 32.23
N LEU A 47 9.37 18.58 30.93
CA LEU A 47 8.36 17.79 30.22
C LEU A 47 9.01 17.08 29.03
N ASN A 48 8.47 15.92 28.66
CA ASN A 48 8.78 15.34 27.36
C ASN A 48 7.85 15.89 26.27
N SER A 49 8.17 15.60 25.01
CA SER A 49 7.39 16.08 23.87
C SER A 49 5.93 15.59 23.90
N TYR A 50 5.67 14.39 24.42
CA TYR A 50 4.33 13.81 24.50
C TYR A 50 3.44 14.51 25.55
N ALA A 51 3.96 14.72 26.76
CA ALA A 51 3.28 15.45 27.81
C ALA A 51 3.06 16.92 27.43
N LEU A 52 4.01 17.53 26.71
CA LEU A 52 3.81 18.86 26.14
C LEU A 52 2.65 18.86 25.12
N TYR A 53 2.61 17.87 24.22
CA TYR A 53 1.51 17.73 23.26
C TYR A 53 0.15 17.58 23.97
N LEU A 54 0.04 16.67 24.95
CA LEU A 54 -1.18 16.49 25.73
C LEU A 54 -1.60 17.77 26.45
N PHE A 55 -0.65 18.45 27.10
CA PHE A 55 -0.92 19.72 27.79
C PHE A 55 -1.45 20.79 26.83
N LEU A 56 -0.87 20.93 25.64
CA LEU A 56 -1.33 21.87 24.63
C LEU A 56 -2.72 21.50 24.12
N ASN A 57 -2.96 20.21 23.88
CA ASN A 57 -4.25 19.69 23.43
C ASN A 57 -5.35 19.94 24.49
N GLU A 58 -5.06 19.75 25.77
CA GLU A 58 -5.99 20.04 26.87
C GLU A 58 -6.29 21.54 27.01
N ILE A 59 -5.29 22.40 26.85
CA ILE A 59 -5.49 23.86 26.80
C ILE A 59 -6.41 24.25 25.65
N GLN A 60 -6.31 23.58 24.51
CA GLN A 60 -7.12 23.86 23.33
C GLN A 60 -8.56 23.33 23.49
N CYS A 61 -8.70 22.09 23.92
CA CYS A 61 -9.99 21.38 23.96
C CYS A 61 -10.85 21.76 25.19
N CYS A 62 -10.25 22.22 26.29
CA CYS A 62 -10.96 22.49 27.53
C CYS A 62 -10.86 23.97 27.96
N PRO A 63 -11.88 24.81 27.68
CA PRO A 63 -11.88 26.24 28.03
C PRO A 63 -11.75 26.52 29.55
N ASN A 64 -12.28 25.63 30.38
CA ASN A 64 -12.16 25.72 31.84
C ASN A 64 -10.72 25.48 32.29
N TYR A 65 -10.07 24.45 31.74
CA TYR A 65 -8.66 24.16 31.99
C TYR A 65 -7.77 25.32 31.53
N HIS A 66 -7.99 25.82 30.30
CA HIS A 66 -7.31 27.01 29.78
C HIS A 66 -7.43 28.20 30.73
N SER A 67 -8.65 28.49 31.21
CA SER A 67 -8.92 29.64 32.09
C SER A 67 -8.23 29.52 33.45
N CYS A 68 -8.20 28.31 34.03
CA CYS A 68 -7.47 28.03 35.26
C CYS A 68 -5.95 28.18 35.09
N VAL A 69 -5.39 27.63 34.02
CA VAL A 69 -3.96 27.74 33.69
C VAL A 69 -3.58 29.21 33.46
N ALA A 70 -4.38 29.93 32.68
CA ALA A 70 -4.20 31.36 32.40
C ALA A 70 -4.21 32.22 33.68
N ARG A 71 -5.11 31.92 34.63
CA ARG A 71 -5.20 32.62 35.93
C ARG A 71 -3.98 32.34 36.80
N ASN A 72 -3.54 31.08 36.88
CA ASN A 72 -2.37 30.67 37.66
C ASN A 72 -1.07 31.28 37.11
N ILE A 73 -0.90 31.33 35.79
CA ILE A 73 0.28 31.95 35.17
C ILE A 73 0.30 33.46 35.44
N LYS A 74 -0.86 34.14 35.38
CA LYS A 74 -0.96 35.58 35.69
C LYS A 74 -0.72 35.91 37.17
N SER A 75 -1.22 35.07 38.07
CA SER A 75 -1.11 35.29 39.52
C SER A 75 0.30 35.05 40.05
N SER A 76 1.15 34.39 39.27
CA SER A 76 2.53 34.10 39.66
C SER A 76 3.45 35.23 39.20
N SER A 77 4.27 35.74 40.13
CA SER A 77 5.35 36.70 39.84
C SER A 77 6.55 36.05 39.13
N SER A 78 6.65 34.72 39.20
CA SER A 78 7.70 33.93 38.55
C SER A 78 7.34 33.62 37.09
N GLN A 79 8.34 33.66 36.22
CA GLN A 79 8.22 33.20 34.83
C GLN A 79 8.21 31.67 34.76
N PHE A 80 7.49 31.12 33.78
CA PHE A 80 7.38 29.67 33.54
C PHE A 80 8.18 29.28 32.31
N ILE A 81 9.12 28.34 32.48
CA ILE A 81 9.93 27.77 31.41
C ILE A 81 9.60 26.28 31.32
N ILE A 82 9.23 25.80 30.14
CA ILE A 82 9.10 24.38 29.85
C ILE A 82 10.41 23.90 29.24
N GLN A 83 11.14 23.05 29.95
CA GLN A 83 12.35 22.41 29.45
C GLN A 83 11.99 21.06 28.84
N LEU A 84 12.26 20.93 27.53
CA LEU A 84 12.02 19.68 26.82
C LEU A 84 13.12 18.67 27.15
N MET A 85 12.74 17.62 27.86
CA MET A 85 13.61 16.49 28.16
C MET A 85 13.51 15.44 27.04
N PRO A 86 14.62 14.77 26.68
CA PRO A 86 14.55 13.59 25.85
C PRO A 86 13.68 12.54 26.56
N ASN A 87 12.81 11.89 25.79
CA ASN A 87 12.09 10.73 26.27
C ASN A 87 13.10 9.64 26.63
N LYS A 88 12.98 9.04 27.83
CA LYS A 88 13.81 7.89 28.22
C LYS A 88 13.46 6.62 27.42
N ILE A 89 12.26 6.60 26.83
CA ILE A 89 11.74 5.50 26.01
C ILE A 89 11.16 6.16 24.76
N GLU A 90 11.74 5.87 23.59
CA GLU A 90 11.11 6.26 22.33
C GLU A 90 9.75 5.56 22.25
N TYR A 91 8.68 6.34 22.04
CA TYR A 91 7.35 5.79 21.75
C TYR A 91 7.35 5.25 20.32
N ILE A 92 8.14 4.20 20.07
CA ILE A 92 8.04 3.41 18.85
C ILE A 92 6.74 2.64 18.97
N ASP A 93 5.86 2.82 17.99
CA ASP A 93 4.64 2.04 17.89
C ASP A 93 5.01 0.61 17.50
N ARG A 94 5.27 -0.22 18.52
CA ARG A 94 5.67 -1.62 18.32
C ARG A 94 4.54 -2.44 17.71
N ILE A 95 3.28 -2.08 17.98
CA ILE A 95 2.12 -2.81 17.45
C ILE A 95 2.03 -2.58 15.95
N TRP A 96 2.04 -1.32 15.51
CA TRP A 96 2.08 -1.00 14.09
C TRP A 96 3.37 -1.47 13.42
N GLY A 97 4.50 -1.42 14.12
CA GLY A 97 5.77 -1.97 13.64
C GLY A 97 5.66 -3.46 13.30
N GLU A 98 5.05 -4.27 14.17
CA GLU A 98 4.83 -5.70 13.92
C GLU A 98 3.84 -5.95 12.79
N ILE A 99 2.74 -5.18 12.71
CA ILE A 99 1.76 -5.29 11.61
C ILE A 99 2.42 -4.97 10.27
N VAL A 100 3.14 -3.85 10.18
CA VAL A 100 3.85 -3.45 8.96
C VAL A 100 4.89 -4.50 8.59
N ARG A 101 5.65 -5.01 9.57
CA ARG A 101 6.63 -6.08 9.35
C ARG A 101 5.97 -7.32 8.74
N GLN A 102 4.84 -7.77 9.27
CA GLN A 102 4.11 -8.93 8.74
C GLN A 102 3.63 -8.68 7.31
N LEU A 103 2.99 -7.55 7.05
CA LEU A 103 2.50 -7.19 5.72
C LEU A 103 3.62 -7.11 4.67
N VAL A 104 4.78 -6.56 5.05
CA VAL A 104 5.95 -6.50 4.16
C VAL A 104 6.48 -7.90 3.84
N TRP A 105 6.56 -8.78 4.83
CA TRP A 105 6.98 -10.17 4.59
C TRP A 105 6.00 -10.92 3.70
N GLU A 106 4.70 -10.80 3.96
CA GLU A 106 3.66 -11.41 3.12
C GLU A 106 3.75 -10.91 1.68
N GLN A 107 3.93 -9.60 1.48
CA GLN A 107 4.10 -9.01 0.15
C GLN A 107 5.33 -9.59 -0.57
N LEU A 108 6.48 -9.64 0.10
CA LEU A 108 7.72 -10.18 -0.46
C LEU A 108 7.60 -11.65 -0.85
N GLU A 109 6.99 -12.47 0.01
CA GLU A 109 6.77 -13.89 -0.26
C GLU A 109 5.85 -14.09 -1.46
N VAL A 110 4.78 -13.32 -1.56
CA VAL A 110 3.83 -13.40 -2.68
C VAL A 110 4.48 -12.96 -3.99
N GLU A 111 5.27 -11.88 -4.00
CA GLU A 111 6.03 -11.44 -5.17
C GLU A 111 7.05 -12.49 -5.62
N TYR A 112 7.80 -13.07 -4.68
CA TYR A 112 8.76 -14.12 -4.94
C TYR A 112 8.09 -15.36 -5.56
N MET A 113 6.98 -15.82 -4.99
CA MET A 113 6.19 -16.92 -5.53
C MET A 113 5.64 -16.61 -6.93
N MET A 114 5.16 -15.38 -7.18
CA MET A 114 4.71 -14.96 -8.50
C MET A 114 5.85 -14.98 -9.53
N GLY A 115 7.07 -14.63 -9.15
CA GLY A 115 8.26 -14.74 -9.98
C GLY A 115 8.52 -16.19 -10.42
N TRP A 116 8.57 -17.12 -9.46
CA TRP A 116 8.76 -18.55 -9.75
C TRP A 116 7.67 -19.14 -10.63
N LEU A 117 6.41 -18.87 -10.30
CA LEU A 117 5.27 -19.38 -11.06
C LEU A 117 5.24 -18.80 -12.48
N SER A 118 5.71 -17.57 -12.69
CA SER A 118 5.79 -16.99 -14.04
C SER A 118 6.86 -17.67 -14.89
N THR A 119 8.02 -17.96 -14.32
CA THR A 119 9.10 -18.69 -15.01
C THR A 119 8.69 -20.11 -15.35
N LEU A 120 8.17 -20.86 -14.36
CA LEU A 120 7.69 -22.23 -14.57
C LEU A 120 6.49 -22.27 -15.51
N GLY A 121 5.53 -21.35 -15.34
CA GLY A 121 4.34 -21.24 -16.17
C GLY A 121 4.68 -20.96 -17.63
N GLY A 122 5.67 -20.09 -17.89
CA GLY A 122 6.19 -19.84 -19.23
C GLY A 122 6.79 -21.10 -19.86
N ALA A 123 7.62 -21.84 -19.12
CA ALA A 123 8.24 -23.09 -19.59
C ALA A 123 7.20 -24.18 -19.90
N PHE A 124 6.27 -24.44 -18.98
CA PHE A 124 5.19 -25.42 -19.21
C PHE A 124 4.24 -25.00 -20.33
N SER A 125 3.96 -23.71 -20.46
CA SER A 125 3.17 -23.17 -21.57
C SER A 125 3.87 -23.39 -22.91
N ALA A 126 5.18 -23.17 -23.01
CA ALA A 126 5.92 -23.45 -24.25
C ALA A 126 5.88 -24.94 -24.62
N LEU A 127 6.01 -25.84 -23.64
CA LEU A 127 5.88 -27.29 -23.85
C LEU A 127 4.43 -27.73 -24.13
N GLY A 128 3.44 -26.96 -23.67
CA GLY A 128 2.01 -27.24 -23.83
C GLY A 128 1.52 -27.21 -25.28
N ASP A 129 2.28 -26.62 -26.20
CA ASP A 129 1.98 -26.69 -27.63
C ASP A 129 2.21 -28.09 -28.23
N TYR A 130 2.99 -28.94 -27.55
CA TYR A 130 3.35 -30.29 -27.98
C TYR A 130 2.72 -31.37 -27.10
N PHE A 131 2.56 -31.10 -25.79
CA PHE A 131 2.14 -32.09 -24.80
C PHE A 131 0.95 -31.57 -23.98
N GLU A 132 -0.19 -32.27 -24.08
CA GLU A 132 -1.43 -31.87 -23.39
C GLU A 132 -1.27 -31.84 -21.86
N ASP A 133 -0.56 -32.82 -21.28
CA ASP A 133 -0.27 -32.85 -19.84
C ASP A 133 0.47 -31.61 -19.35
N ARG A 134 1.36 -31.06 -20.19
CA ARG A 134 2.13 -29.83 -19.87
C ARG A 134 1.24 -28.60 -19.95
N ALA A 135 0.31 -28.57 -20.90
CA ALA A 135 -0.72 -27.54 -20.96
C ALA A 135 -1.64 -27.58 -19.72
N GLU A 136 -1.98 -28.76 -19.20
CA GLU A 136 -2.76 -28.87 -17.96
C GLU A 136 -2.00 -28.30 -16.76
N ILE A 137 -0.71 -28.62 -16.63
CA ILE A 137 0.16 -28.08 -15.57
C ILE A 137 0.27 -26.56 -15.69
N ALA A 138 0.46 -26.01 -16.89
CA ALA A 138 0.49 -24.56 -17.12
C ALA A 138 -0.82 -23.87 -16.67
N GLY A 139 -1.97 -24.52 -16.91
CA GLY A 139 -3.27 -24.05 -16.43
C GLY A 139 -3.38 -24.05 -14.90
N LYS A 140 -2.90 -25.12 -14.24
CA LYS A 140 -2.84 -25.19 -12.77
C LYS A 140 -1.94 -24.08 -12.20
N ILE A 141 -0.78 -23.83 -12.81
CA ILE A 141 0.12 -22.74 -12.41
C ILE A 141 -0.59 -21.39 -12.57
N SER A 142 -1.24 -21.15 -13.71
CA SER A 142 -1.98 -19.91 -13.96
C SER A 142 -3.08 -19.67 -12.91
N PHE A 143 -3.77 -20.72 -12.46
CA PHE A 143 -4.76 -20.62 -11.40
C PHE A 143 -4.14 -20.24 -10.04
N HIS A 144 -2.96 -20.77 -9.70
CA HIS A 144 -2.23 -20.35 -8.50
C HIS A 144 -1.79 -18.89 -8.61
N GLN A 145 -1.30 -18.46 -9.78
CA GLN A 145 -0.97 -17.05 -10.02
C GLN A 145 -2.20 -16.14 -9.85
N MET A 146 -3.38 -16.56 -10.30
CA MET A 146 -4.62 -15.81 -10.08
C MET A 146 -4.96 -15.65 -8.58
N LYS A 147 -4.78 -16.71 -7.78
CA LYS A 147 -5.00 -16.64 -6.32
C LYS A 147 -4.07 -15.65 -5.65
N LEU A 148 -2.79 -15.64 -6.05
CA LEU A 148 -1.81 -14.69 -5.54
C LEU A 148 -2.12 -13.26 -5.98
N ALA A 149 -2.44 -13.05 -7.25
CA ALA A 149 -2.84 -11.74 -7.77
C ALA A 149 -4.07 -11.16 -7.06
N TYR A 150 -5.04 -12.02 -6.72
CA TYR A 150 -6.21 -11.63 -5.93
C TYR A 150 -5.81 -11.19 -4.51
N ARG A 151 -4.89 -11.91 -3.86
CA ARG A 151 -4.37 -11.53 -2.52
C ARG A 151 -3.61 -10.21 -2.54
N LEU A 152 -2.86 -9.94 -3.60
CA LEU A 152 -2.16 -8.67 -3.81
C LEU A 152 -3.10 -7.49 -4.07
N GLY A 153 -4.36 -7.74 -4.41
CA GLY A 153 -5.29 -6.70 -4.82
C GLY A 153 -4.89 -6.03 -6.15
N ASP A 154 -4.11 -6.69 -7.00
CA ASP A 154 -3.69 -6.16 -8.31
C ASP A 154 -4.63 -6.66 -9.43
N PRO A 155 -5.58 -5.82 -9.91
CA PRO A 155 -6.52 -6.21 -10.96
C PRO A 155 -5.84 -6.40 -12.32
N ASN A 156 -4.72 -5.70 -12.59
CA ASN A 156 -4.00 -5.82 -13.86
C ASN A 156 -3.26 -7.15 -13.91
N LEU A 157 -2.61 -7.53 -12.81
CA LEU A 157 -1.97 -8.84 -12.69
C LEU A 157 -2.98 -9.97 -12.80
N LEU A 158 -4.13 -9.85 -12.12
CA LEU A 158 -5.21 -10.83 -12.21
C LEU A 158 -5.71 -11.03 -13.65
N SER A 159 -5.86 -9.94 -14.40
CA SER A 159 -6.26 -9.97 -15.81
C SER A 159 -5.23 -10.69 -16.68
N ARG A 160 -3.93 -10.48 -16.44
CA ARG A 160 -2.85 -11.22 -17.13
C ARG A 160 -2.85 -12.70 -16.78
N CYS A 161 -3.06 -13.07 -15.51
CA CYS A 161 -3.13 -14.47 -15.10
C CYS A 161 -4.34 -15.20 -15.73
N LYS A 162 -5.49 -14.52 -15.90
CA LYS A 162 -6.63 -15.05 -16.66
C LYS A 162 -6.26 -15.30 -18.13
N LEU A 163 -5.48 -14.40 -18.73
CA LEU A 163 -4.98 -14.62 -20.09
C LEU A 163 -4.00 -15.81 -20.17
N PHE A 164 -3.11 -16.00 -19.19
CA PHE A 164 -2.25 -17.19 -19.14
C PHE A 164 -3.07 -18.48 -19.04
N LEU A 165 -4.12 -18.49 -18.21
CA LEU A 165 -5.07 -19.60 -18.16
C LEU A 165 -5.73 -19.83 -19.53
N SER A 166 -6.12 -18.78 -20.24
CA SER A 166 -6.72 -18.91 -21.59
C SER A 166 -5.76 -19.57 -22.60
N ILE A 167 -4.45 -19.31 -22.52
CA ILE A 167 -3.44 -19.98 -23.37
C ILE A 167 -3.46 -21.49 -23.10
N SER A 168 -3.44 -21.90 -21.83
CA SER A 168 -3.49 -23.31 -21.46
C SER A 168 -4.76 -24.01 -21.96
N LEU A 169 -5.90 -23.29 -21.96
CA LEU A 169 -7.17 -23.80 -22.49
C LEU A 169 -7.12 -23.96 -24.02
N VAL A 170 -6.47 -23.04 -24.75
CA VAL A 170 -6.26 -23.18 -26.20
C VAL A 170 -5.44 -24.43 -26.50
N GLN A 171 -4.37 -24.67 -25.74
CA GLN A 171 -3.49 -25.83 -25.89
C GLN A 171 -4.21 -27.16 -25.62
N GLN A 172 -5.15 -27.17 -24.67
CA GLN A 172 -6.03 -28.32 -24.38
C GLN A 172 -7.24 -28.42 -25.32
N ASN A 173 -7.28 -27.68 -26.43
CA ASN A 173 -8.42 -27.61 -27.37
C ASN A 173 -9.77 -27.16 -26.74
N LYS A 174 -9.74 -26.53 -25.56
CA LYS A 174 -10.91 -25.98 -24.84
C LYS A 174 -11.27 -24.58 -25.34
N PHE A 175 -11.47 -24.45 -26.65
CA PHE A 175 -11.54 -23.16 -27.35
C PHE A 175 -12.68 -22.25 -26.88
N LYS A 176 -13.85 -22.78 -26.53
CA LYS A 176 -15.00 -21.97 -26.09
C LYS A 176 -14.70 -21.19 -24.80
N PHE A 177 -14.09 -21.86 -23.82
CA PHE A 177 -13.72 -21.24 -22.55
C PHE A 177 -12.59 -20.22 -22.74
N ALA A 178 -11.58 -20.55 -23.54
CA ALA A 178 -10.52 -19.61 -23.87
C ALA A 178 -11.09 -18.34 -24.53
N GLN A 179 -11.98 -18.50 -25.51
CA GLN A 179 -12.62 -17.41 -26.22
C GLN A 179 -13.40 -16.46 -25.29
N PHE A 180 -14.15 -17.03 -24.34
CA PHE A 180 -14.90 -16.27 -23.35
C PHE A 180 -13.96 -15.39 -22.50
N ILE A 181 -12.89 -15.99 -21.96
CA ILE A 181 -11.93 -15.26 -21.12
C ILE A 181 -11.25 -14.15 -21.92
N ILE A 182 -10.77 -14.42 -23.14
CA ILE A 182 -10.09 -13.43 -23.98
C ILE A 182 -11.01 -12.25 -24.28
N LYS A 183 -12.28 -12.50 -24.63
CA LYS A 183 -13.25 -11.43 -24.89
C LYS A 183 -13.51 -10.58 -23.65
N GLN A 184 -13.69 -11.21 -22.49
CA GLN A 184 -13.89 -10.50 -21.23
C GLN A 184 -12.68 -9.62 -20.91
N GLN A 185 -11.46 -10.14 -21.01
CA GLN A 185 -10.25 -9.37 -20.70
C GLN A 185 -9.95 -8.28 -21.74
N TYR A 186 -10.36 -8.48 -23.00
CA TYR A 186 -10.26 -7.45 -24.03
C TYR A 186 -11.19 -6.27 -23.73
N GLN A 187 -12.43 -6.53 -23.29
CA GLN A 187 -13.35 -5.46 -22.87
C GLN A 187 -12.79 -4.71 -21.66
N ASN A 188 -12.30 -5.43 -20.65
CA ASN A 188 -11.62 -4.80 -19.51
C ASN A 188 -10.46 -3.90 -19.97
N ALA A 189 -9.66 -4.33 -20.95
CA ALA A 189 -8.55 -3.54 -21.50
C ALA A 189 -8.98 -2.31 -22.34
N LEU A 190 -10.23 -2.27 -22.82
CA LEU A 190 -10.80 -1.08 -23.43
C LEU A 190 -11.24 -0.09 -22.35
N GLU A 191 -11.94 -0.59 -21.33
CA GLU A 191 -12.43 0.22 -20.19
C GLU A 191 -11.29 0.84 -19.37
N THR A 192 -10.20 0.11 -19.15
CA THR A 192 -9.04 0.61 -18.40
C THR A 192 -7.97 1.27 -19.25
N GLU A 193 -8.18 1.36 -20.57
CA GLU A 193 -7.20 1.85 -21.55
C GLU A 193 -5.83 1.13 -21.52
N ASP A 194 -5.77 -0.11 -21.01
CA ASP A 194 -4.52 -0.89 -20.95
C ASP A 194 -4.14 -1.46 -22.35
N ASN A 195 -3.32 -0.69 -23.06
CA ASN A 195 -2.77 -1.06 -24.36
C ASN A 195 -1.94 -2.36 -24.34
N ARG A 196 -1.28 -2.68 -23.22
CA ARG A 196 -0.48 -3.91 -23.11
C ARG A 196 -1.39 -5.13 -23.01
N LEU A 197 -2.41 -5.06 -22.15
CA LEU A 197 -3.40 -6.12 -21.99
C LEU A 197 -4.17 -6.36 -23.30
N ARG A 198 -4.49 -5.29 -24.03
CA ARG A 198 -5.11 -5.35 -25.36
C ARG A 198 -4.26 -6.13 -26.35
N LYS A 199 -2.96 -5.82 -26.44
CA LYS A 199 -2.01 -6.54 -27.31
C LYS A 199 -1.89 -8.02 -26.92
N MET A 200 -1.87 -8.33 -25.62
CA MET A 200 -1.87 -9.72 -25.15
C MET A 200 -3.12 -10.48 -25.61
N CYS A 201 -4.30 -9.89 -25.44
CA CYS A 201 -5.56 -10.49 -25.90
C CYS A 201 -5.53 -10.79 -27.40
N LEU A 202 -5.09 -9.84 -28.22
CA LEU A 202 -4.98 -10.02 -29.68
C LEU A 202 -3.99 -11.12 -30.04
N GLY A 203 -2.83 -11.19 -29.38
CA GLY A 203 -1.84 -12.24 -29.61
C GLY A 203 -2.40 -13.63 -29.30
N ILE A 204 -3.10 -13.77 -28.17
CA ILE A 204 -3.71 -15.04 -27.76
C ILE A 204 -4.89 -15.40 -28.68
N TRP A 205 -5.65 -14.41 -29.16
CA TRP A 205 -6.70 -14.63 -30.13
C TRP A 205 -6.17 -15.22 -31.44
N SER A 206 -5.07 -14.68 -31.96
CA SER A 206 -4.39 -15.22 -33.14
C SER A 206 -3.95 -16.68 -32.92
N LYS A 207 -3.39 -16.99 -31.74
CA LYS A 207 -3.05 -18.37 -31.36
C LYS A 207 -4.28 -19.28 -31.33
N LEU A 208 -5.38 -18.83 -30.73
CA LEU A 208 -6.65 -19.57 -30.70
C LEU A 208 -7.14 -19.89 -32.11
N GLN A 209 -7.16 -18.91 -33.01
CA GLN A 209 -7.61 -19.11 -34.39
C GLN A 209 -6.75 -20.13 -35.14
N TYR A 210 -5.43 -20.05 -34.98
CA TYR A 210 -4.48 -20.98 -35.59
C TYR A 210 -4.68 -22.41 -35.07
N THR A 211 -4.67 -22.60 -33.75
CA THR A 211 -4.83 -23.93 -33.13
C THR A 211 -6.19 -24.54 -33.45
N TYR A 212 -7.27 -23.74 -33.46
CA TYR A 212 -8.59 -24.19 -33.85
C TYR A 212 -8.65 -24.69 -35.31
N LYS A 213 -7.98 -23.99 -36.23
CA LYS A 213 -7.89 -24.38 -37.65
C LYS A 213 -7.19 -25.73 -37.79
N ILE A 214 -6.05 -25.92 -37.13
CA ILE A 214 -5.32 -27.20 -37.13
C ILE A 214 -6.18 -28.32 -36.55
N HIS A 215 -6.80 -28.09 -35.39
CA HIS A 215 -7.65 -29.09 -34.75
C HIS A 215 -8.82 -29.52 -35.65
N ARG A 216 -9.47 -28.57 -36.34
CA ARG A 216 -10.55 -28.86 -37.31
C ARG A 216 -10.05 -29.68 -38.50
N GLN A 217 -8.87 -29.37 -39.04
CA GLN A 217 -8.27 -30.12 -40.15
C GLN A 217 -7.95 -31.55 -39.74
N ASN A 218 -7.33 -31.76 -38.57
CA ASN A 218 -7.01 -33.09 -38.05
C ASN A 218 -8.26 -33.93 -37.78
N ARG A 219 -9.31 -33.31 -37.22
CA ARG A 219 -10.60 -33.97 -37.01
C ARG A 219 -11.27 -34.42 -38.31
N ASN A 220 -11.19 -33.60 -39.37
CA ASN A 220 -11.72 -33.95 -40.68
C ASN A 220 -10.92 -35.06 -41.37
N LYS A 221 -9.58 -35.08 -41.23
CA LYS A 221 -8.73 -36.17 -41.72
C LYS A 221 -9.08 -37.50 -41.05
N LYS A 222 -9.21 -37.52 -39.72
CA LYS A 222 -9.56 -38.73 -38.96
C LYS A 222 -10.90 -39.33 -39.41
N LYS A 223 -11.95 -38.49 -39.55
CA LYS A 223 -13.27 -38.91 -40.07
C LYS A 223 -13.25 -39.48 -41.49
N ARG A 224 -12.24 -39.17 -42.30
CA ARG A 224 -12.11 -39.67 -43.67
C ARG A 224 -11.39 -41.02 -43.70
N CYS A 225 -10.45 -41.25 -42.79
CA CYS A 225 -9.80 -42.55 -42.61
C CYS A 225 -10.74 -43.59 -41.98
N ASP A 226 -11.60 -43.19 -41.04
CA ASP A 226 -12.55 -44.11 -40.38
C ASP A 226 -13.73 -44.54 -41.29
N LYS A 227 -13.78 -44.06 -42.55
CA LYS A 227 -14.84 -44.35 -43.54
C LYS A 227 -14.38 -45.24 -44.69
N ILE A 228 -13.11 -45.66 -44.70
CA ILE A 228 -12.51 -46.62 -45.64
C ILE A 228 -12.40 -47.95 -44.89
#